data_AF-A0A1W1D1Q2-F1
#
_entry.id   AF-A0A1W1D1Q2-F1
#
_cell.length_a   1.000
_cell.length_b   1.000
_cell.length_c   1.000
_cell.angle_alpha   90.00
_cell.angle_beta   90.00
_cell.angle_gamma   90.00
#
_symmetry.space_group_name_H-M   'P 1'
#
loop_
_entity.id
_entity.type
_entity.pdbx_description
1 polymer ?
#
loop_
_entity_poly.entity_id
_entity_poly.type
_entity_poly.pdbx_seq_one_letter_code
_entity_poly.pdbx_strand_id
1 'polypeptide(L)'
;MSNCFLSDLHTLTPSEDGSFTAYSKEYDEHYHSTKDGALYESLVKHVKPTFANKQNKQVINILDICYGLGFNTLATLYYHRQNNLHSKLRIYSPELDATLINSLDNFPYPKEFAPFKHIIQTLTKEKKYEDENFYIEIFIGDAREYIKQFHHTFDIVYQDAFSPNTNPILWTKEYFYDIAMALKEDGILSTYSTALKTRLALYENNFFIYLNRGENFRNATIASLQPLNDLKEVDMKHKIKCNPHIKPLMDCEI
;
A
#
# COMPACT_ATOMS: atom_id res chain seq x y z
N MET A 1 -30.63 2.23 -9.64
CA MET A 1 -29.44 2.09 -10.50
C MET A 1 -28.66 0.92 -9.96
N SER A 2 -28.51 -0.14 -10.74
CA SER A 2 -27.71 -1.32 -10.36
C SER A 2 -26.26 -0.87 -10.13
N ASN A 3 -25.70 -1.22 -8.98
CA ASN A 3 -24.34 -0.82 -8.61
C ASN A 3 -23.37 -1.64 -9.47
N CYS A 4 -22.82 -1.04 -10.54
CA CYS A 4 -22.04 -1.74 -11.58
C CYS A 4 -20.68 -2.28 -11.08
N PHE A 5 -20.31 -2.00 -9.82
CA PHE A 5 -19.16 -2.60 -9.16
C PHE A 5 -19.38 -4.06 -8.77
N LEU A 6 -20.63 -4.47 -8.56
CA LEU A 6 -20.95 -5.84 -8.15
C LEU A 6 -20.72 -6.79 -9.33
N SER A 7 -19.70 -7.63 -9.21
CA SER A 7 -19.43 -8.76 -10.10
C SER A 7 -19.51 -10.07 -9.29
N ASP A 8 -19.47 -11.21 -9.97
CA ASP A 8 -19.39 -12.52 -9.29
C ASP A 8 -18.10 -12.70 -8.45
N LEU A 9 -17.12 -11.80 -8.63
CA LEU A 9 -15.80 -11.84 -7.99
C LEU A 9 -15.68 -10.89 -6.79
N HIS A 10 -16.46 -9.81 -6.75
CA HIS A 10 -16.34 -8.78 -5.71
C HIS A 10 -17.68 -8.42 -5.08
N THR A 11 -17.73 -8.49 -3.75
CA THR A 11 -18.90 -8.11 -2.96
C THR A 11 -18.59 -6.87 -2.14
N LEU A 12 -19.40 -5.82 -2.28
CA LEU A 12 -19.26 -4.59 -1.50
C LEU A 12 -19.55 -4.87 -0.01
N THR A 13 -18.65 -4.42 0.89
CA THR A 13 -18.77 -4.67 2.34
C THR A 13 -18.58 -3.37 3.11
N PRO A 14 -19.49 -2.98 4.02
CA PRO A 14 -19.31 -1.80 4.88
C PRO A 14 -18.21 -2.06 5.93
N SER A 15 -17.47 -1.01 6.31
CA SER A 15 -16.49 -1.05 7.40
C SER A 15 -16.81 -0.04 8.52
N GLU A 16 -16.18 -0.20 9.68
CA GLU A 16 -16.51 0.56 10.91
C GLU A 16 -16.29 2.08 10.79
N ASP A 17 -15.38 2.53 9.92
CA ASP A 17 -15.15 3.98 9.67
C ASP A 17 -16.20 4.61 8.73
N GLY A 18 -17.20 3.85 8.28
CA GLY A 18 -18.25 4.29 7.37
C GLY A 18 -17.86 4.29 5.90
N SER A 19 -16.62 3.98 5.55
CA SER A 19 -16.24 3.68 4.17
C SER A 19 -16.69 2.27 3.77
N PHE A 20 -16.75 2.03 2.47
CA PHE A 20 -16.93 0.67 1.95
C PHE A 20 -15.57 0.09 1.57
N THR A 21 -15.40 -1.20 1.85
CA THR A 21 -14.40 -2.06 1.22
C THR A 21 -15.11 -3.02 0.27
N ALA A 22 -14.36 -3.98 -0.28
CA ALA A 22 -14.92 -5.11 -0.99
C ALA A 22 -14.29 -6.41 -0.46
N TYR A 23 -15.04 -7.49 -0.57
CA TYR A 23 -14.54 -8.85 -0.42
C TYR A 23 -14.20 -9.42 -1.80
N SER A 24 -13.00 -9.96 -1.95
CA SER A 24 -12.56 -10.68 -3.14
C SER A 24 -12.76 -12.17 -2.96
N LYS A 25 -13.59 -12.76 -3.83
CA LYS A 25 -13.87 -14.20 -3.82
C LYS A 25 -12.67 -15.03 -4.25
N GLU A 26 -11.85 -14.51 -5.16
CA GLU A 26 -10.66 -15.20 -5.66
C GLU A 26 -9.63 -15.40 -4.55
N TYR A 27 -9.43 -14.37 -3.73
CA TYR A 27 -8.44 -14.35 -2.64
C TYR A 27 -9.04 -14.72 -1.28
N ASP A 28 -10.36 -14.93 -1.19
CA ASP A 28 -11.09 -15.17 0.05
C ASP A 28 -10.75 -14.16 1.18
N GLU A 29 -10.58 -12.89 0.79
CA GLU A 29 -10.10 -11.83 1.69
C GLU A 29 -10.76 -10.49 1.33
N HIS A 30 -10.90 -9.60 2.32
CA HIS A 30 -11.31 -8.22 2.06
C HIS A 30 -10.12 -7.36 1.63
N TYR A 31 -10.34 -6.41 0.72
CA TYR A 31 -9.31 -5.46 0.30
C TYR A 31 -8.79 -4.58 1.44
N HIS A 32 -9.61 -4.38 2.48
CA HIS A 32 -9.25 -3.63 3.68
C HIS A 32 -9.93 -4.24 4.90
N SER A 33 -9.42 -3.93 6.09
CA SER A 33 -10.01 -4.28 7.36
C SER A 33 -11.41 -3.69 7.51
N THR A 34 -12.38 -4.57 7.70
CA THR A 34 -13.75 -4.16 8.07
C THR A 34 -13.82 -3.51 9.45
N LYS A 35 -12.89 -3.86 10.34
CA LYS A 35 -12.78 -3.29 11.69
C LYS A 35 -12.07 -1.94 11.73
N ASP A 36 -10.91 -1.81 11.10
CA ASP A 36 -10.19 -0.54 11.13
C ASP A 36 -10.89 0.49 10.21
N GLY A 37 -11.47 0.03 9.09
CA GLY A 37 -12.10 0.87 8.09
C GLY A 37 -11.17 1.20 6.92
N ALA A 38 -11.64 1.14 5.68
CA ALA A 38 -10.77 1.26 4.51
C ALA A 38 -10.06 2.62 4.42
N LEU A 39 -10.78 3.72 4.66
CA LEU A 39 -10.18 5.06 4.67
C LEU A 39 -9.23 5.23 5.87
N TYR A 40 -9.67 4.84 7.06
CA TYR A 40 -8.89 5.01 8.28
C TYR A 40 -7.62 4.17 8.25
N GLU A 41 -7.71 2.90 7.85
CA GLU A 41 -6.57 1.99 7.65
C GLU A 41 -5.52 2.58 6.72
N SER A 42 -5.95 3.01 5.52
CA SER A 42 -5.06 3.63 4.53
C SER A 42 -4.33 4.84 5.12
N LEU A 43 -5.05 5.71 5.83
CA LEU A 43 -4.47 6.90 6.45
C LEU A 43 -3.45 6.56 7.54
N VAL A 44 -3.78 5.66 8.48
CA VAL A 44 -2.97 5.45 9.68
C VAL A 44 -1.87 4.40 9.50
N LYS A 45 -2.06 3.41 8.62
CA LYS A 45 -1.07 2.37 8.37
C LYS A 45 -0.11 2.74 7.26
N HIS A 46 -0.57 3.46 6.23
CA HIS A 46 0.23 3.75 5.04
C HIS A 46 0.62 5.22 4.91
N VAL A 47 -0.35 6.14 4.82
CA VAL A 47 -0.09 7.53 4.43
C VAL A 47 0.62 8.34 5.53
N LYS A 48 -0.02 8.53 6.69
CA LYS A 48 0.54 9.35 7.78
C LYS A 48 1.96 8.95 8.22
N PRO A 49 2.26 7.65 8.47
CA PRO A 49 3.59 7.27 8.97
C PRO A 49 4.70 7.45 7.93
N THR A 50 4.40 7.35 6.63
CA THR A 50 5.41 7.49 5.56
C THR A 50 5.68 8.95 5.18
N PHE A 51 4.72 9.86 5.44
CA PHE A 51 4.85 11.29 5.16
C PHE A 51 5.55 12.11 6.25
N ALA A 52 5.77 11.55 7.45
CA ALA A 52 6.32 12.26 8.60
C ALA A 52 7.62 13.03 8.27
N ASN A 53 8.50 12.45 7.45
CA ASN A 53 9.79 13.05 7.07
C ASN A 53 9.87 13.50 5.60
N LYS A 54 8.72 13.72 4.94
CA LYS A 54 8.66 14.05 3.49
C LYS A 54 8.16 15.46 3.19
N GLN A 55 7.87 16.25 4.23
CA GLN A 55 7.28 17.59 4.16
C GLN A 55 8.04 18.58 3.26
N ASN A 56 9.38 18.48 3.21
CA ASN A 56 10.24 19.40 2.48
C ASN A 56 10.63 18.92 1.07
N LYS A 57 10.10 17.79 0.60
CA LYS A 57 10.44 17.27 -0.74
C LYS A 57 9.66 18.02 -1.82
N GLN A 58 10.33 18.37 -2.90
CA GLN A 58 9.68 18.98 -4.07
C GLN A 58 8.91 17.96 -4.91
N VAL A 59 9.38 16.72 -4.97
CA VAL A 59 8.73 15.60 -5.68
C VAL A 59 8.80 14.37 -4.78
N ILE A 60 7.71 13.63 -4.67
CA ILE A 60 7.60 12.38 -3.93
C ILE A 60 7.12 11.30 -4.90
N ASN A 61 7.98 10.30 -5.15
CA ASN A 61 7.63 9.11 -5.90
C ASN A 61 7.09 8.04 -4.94
N ILE A 62 5.91 7.51 -5.23
CA ILE A 62 5.20 6.55 -4.37
C ILE A 62 4.91 5.30 -5.20
N LEU A 63 5.28 4.14 -4.68
CA LEU A 63 4.83 2.84 -5.19
C LEU A 63 3.66 2.37 -4.34
N ASP A 64 2.47 2.22 -4.93
CA ASP A 64 1.27 1.70 -4.29
C ASP A 64 1.03 0.27 -4.80
N ILE A 65 1.56 -0.74 -4.09
CA ILE A 65 1.49 -2.14 -4.54
C ILE A 65 0.05 -2.63 -4.46
N CYS A 66 -0.47 -3.14 -5.58
CA CYS A 66 -1.85 -3.60 -5.75
C CYS A 66 -2.84 -2.45 -5.57
N TYR A 67 -3.13 -1.73 -6.67
CA TYR A 67 -4.06 -0.59 -6.63
C TYR A 67 -5.36 -0.93 -5.91
N GLY A 68 -5.92 -2.12 -6.16
CA GLY A 68 -7.14 -2.61 -5.54
C GLY A 68 -8.28 -1.61 -5.73
N LEU A 69 -8.78 -1.06 -4.61
CA LEU A 69 -9.84 -0.06 -4.62
C LEU A 69 -9.31 1.39 -4.66
N GLY A 70 -8.01 1.61 -4.83
CA GLY A 70 -7.37 2.92 -4.92
C GLY A 70 -7.32 3.73 -3.63
N PHE A 71 -7.60 3.12 -2.48
CA PHE A 71 -7.74 3.84 -1.21
C PHE A 71 -6.42 4.46 -0.73
N ASN A 72 -5.28 3.77 -0.84
CA ASN A 72 -3.99 4.34 -0.46
C ASN A 72 -3.63 5.55 -1.34
N THR A 73 -3.80 5.43 -2.66
CA THR A 73 -3.67 6.54 -3.61
C THR A 73 -4.58 7.71 -3.25
N LEU A 74 -5.90 7.50 -3.10
CA LEU A 74 -6.85 8.57 -2.82
C LEU A 74 -6.68 9.18 -1.42
N ALA A 75 -6.36 8.37 -0.41
CA ALA A 75 -6.02 8.83 0.93
C ALA A 75 -4.74 9.67 0.93
N THR A 76 -3.78 9.34 0.07
CA THR A 76 -2.57 10.16 -0.13
C THR A 76 -2.92 11.54 -0.69
N LEU A 77 -3.75 11.60 -1.74
CA LEU A 77 -4.20 12.88 -2.30
C LEU A 77 -4.99 13.71 -1.27
N TYR A 78 -5.87 13.05 -0.53
CA TYR A 78 -6.66 13.66 0.54
C TYR A 78 -5.75 14.25 1.63
N TYR A 79 -4.82 13.45 2.17
CA TYR A 79 -3.85 13.89 3.17
C TYR A 79 -2.98 15.04 2.66
N HIS A 80 -2.50 14.96 1.41
CA HIS A 80 -1.71 15.99 0.77
C HIS A 80 -2.47 17.34 0.71
N ARG A 81 -3.73 17.32 0.28
CA ARG A 81 -4.58 18.52 0.27
C ARG A 81 -4.87 19.04 1.69
N GLN A 82 -5.23 18.16 2.63
CA GLN A 82 -5.58 18.58 4.00
C GLN A 82 -4.42 19.23 4.75
N ASN A 83 -3.19 18.81 4.48
CA ASN A 83 -2.00 19.35 5.14
C ASN A 83 -1.33 20.47 4.33
N ASN A 84 -1.93 20.95 3.23
CA ASN A 84 -1.38 21.97 2.34
C ASN A 84 0.05 21.66 1.90
N LEU A 85 0.31 20.40 1.55
CA LEU A 85 1.61 19.99 1.06
C LEU A 85 1.83 20.56 -0.35
N HIS A 86 3.06 20.94 -0.66
CA HIS A 86 3.44 21.55 -1.93
C HIS A 86 4.29 20.65 -2.83
N SER A 87 4.58 19.42 -2.38
CA SER A 87 5.29 18.43 -3.16
C SER A 87 4.48 18.02 -4.40
N LYS A 88 5.13 17.82 -5.54
CA LYS A 88 4.52 17.06 -6.63
C LYS A 88 4.47 15.59 -6.25
N LEU A 89 3.31 14.95 -6.40
CA LEU A 89 3.16 13.52 -6.16
C LEU A 89 3.23 12.76 -7.47
N ARG A 90 4.02 11.68 -7.50
CA ARG A 90 4.05 10.71 -8.58
C ARG A 90 3.75 9.34 -8.01
N ILE A 91 2.54 8.84 -8.24
CA ILE A 91 2.05 7.58 -7.69
C ILE A 91 2.02 6.56 -8.83
N TYR A 92 2.65 5.42 -8.58
CA TYR A 92 2.77 4.32 -9.51
C TYR A 92 2.19 3.08 -8.85
N SER A 93 1.20 2.45 -9.47
CA SER A 93 0.46 1.36 -8.85
C SER A 93 0.25 0.21 -9.81
N PRO A 94 0.95 -0.92 -9.64
CA PRO A 94 0.63 -2.13 -10.39
C PRO A 94 -0.67 -2.76 -9.90
N GLU A 95 -1.49 -3.25 -10.83
CA GLU A 95 -2.70 -4.02 -10.58
C GLU A 95 -2.88 -5.11 -11.64
N LEU A 96 -3.17 -6.34 -11.23
CA LEU A 96 -3.40 -7.44 -12.16
C LEU A 96 -4.81 -7.40 -12.75
N ASP A 97 -5.81 -7.02 -11.95
CA ASP A 97 -7.21 -7.05 -12.37
C ASP A 97 -7.66 -5.73 -13.02
N ALA A 98 -7.52 -5.65 -14.35
CA ALA A 98 -8.03 -4.53 -15.12
C ALA A 98 -9.56 -4.36 -15.00
N THR A 99 -10.29 -5.46 -14.79
CA THR A 99 -11.76 -5.45 -14.69
C THR A 99 -12.22 -4.81 -13.39
N LEU A 100 -11.52 -5.08 -12.29
CA LEU A 100 -11.68 -4.37 -11.03
C LEU A 100 -11.54 -2.87 -11.26
N ILE A 101 -10.43 -2.41 -11.84
CA ILE A 101 -10.19 -0.97 -12.06
C ILE A 101 -11.29 -0.35 -12.91
N ASN A 102 -11.75 -1.02 -13.97
CA ASN A 102 -12.83 -0.51 -14.84
C ASN A 102 -14.15 -0.32 -14.08
N SER A 103 -14.39 -1.10 -13.02
CA SER A 103 -15.63 -1.07 -12.25
C SER A 103 -15.68 0.06 -11.20
N LEU A 104 -14.54 0.68 -10.86
CA LEU A 104 -14.42 1.61 -9.73
C LEU A 104 -15.10 2.97 -9.95
N ASP A 105 -15.53 3.33 -11.17
CA ASP A 105 -16.22 4.61 -11.43
C ASP A 105 -17.51 4.72 -10.59
N ASN A 106 -18.15 3.59 -10.32
CA ASN A 106 -19.38 3.51 -9.54
C ASN A 106 -19.15 3.04 -8.09
N PHE A 107 -17.89 2.89 -7.65
CA PHE A 107 -17.62 2.48 -6.28
C PHE A 107 -18.06 3.58 -5.29
N PRO A 108 -18.74 3.23 -4.19
CA PRO A 108 -19.26 4.20 -3.23
C PRO A 108 -18.16 4.71 -2.29
N TYR A 109 -17.25 5.51 -2.82
CA TYR A 109 -16.18 6.14 -2.05
C TYR A 109 -16.71 7.10 -0.97
N PRO A 110 -15.97 7.26 0.14
CA PRO A 110 -16.33 8.21 1.18
C PRO A 110 -16.31 9.66 0.67
N LYS A 111 -17.05 10.55 1.33
CA LYS A 111 -17.22 11.97 0.93
C LYS A 111 -15.90 12.74 0.84
N GLU A 112 -14.90 12.31 1.61
CA GLU A 112 -13.54 12.82 1.64
C GLU A 112 -12.89 12.74 0.25
N PHE A 113 -13.30 11.76 -0.58
CA PHE A 113 -12.79 11.57 -1.93
C PHE A 113 -13.62 12.25 -3.02
N ALA A 114 -14.75 12.89 -2.67
CA ALA A 114 -15.58 13.62 -3.64
C ALA A 114 -14.78 14.66 -4.48
N PRO A 115 -13.82 15.42 -3.92
CA PRO A 115 -12.98 16.34 -4.69
C PRO A 115 -12.01 15.69 -5.69
N PHE A 116 -11.91 14.36 -5.72
CA PHE A 116 -11.07 13.57 -6.62
C PHE A 116 -11.89 12.71 -7.58
N LYS A 117 -13.21 12.88 -7.64
CA LYS A 117 -14.09 12.07 -8.50
C LYS A 117 -13.66 12.09 -9.98
N HIS A 118 -13.22 13.23 -10.48
CA HIS A 118 -12.71 13.34 -11.86
C HIS A 118 -11.42 12.52 -12.06
N ILE A 119 -10.53 12.49 -11.06
CA ILE A 119 -9.30 11.68 -11.09
C ILE A 119 -9.67 10.19 -11.13
N ILE A 120 -10.59 9.76 -10.27
CA ILE A 120 -11.09 8.37 -10.25
C ILE A 120 -11.63 8.01 -11.64
N GLN A 121 -12.48 8.86 -12.22
CA GLN A 121 -13.05 8.66 -13.55
C GLN A 121 -12.03 8.57 -14.68
N THR A 122 -10.97 9.37 -14.60
CA THR A 122 -9.88 9.31 -15.58
C THR A 122 -9.06 8.02 -15.39
N LEU A 123 -8.71 7.68 -14.16
CA LEU A 123 -7.94 6.47 -13.85
C LEU A 123 -8.68 5.18 -14.24
N THR A 124 -10.00 5.12 -14.06
CA THR A 124 -10.77 3.93 -14.44
C THR A 124 -10.76 3.67 -15.93
N LYS A 125 -10.70 4.72 -16.76
CA LYS A 125 -10.72 4.64 -18.23
C LYS A 125 -9.33 4.57 -18.85
N GLU A 126 -8.48 5.50 -18.46
CA GLU A 126 -7.19 5.76 -19.10
C GLU A 126 -6.01 5.12 -18.35
N LYS A 127 -6.24 4.62 -17.13
CA LYS A 127 -5.22 4.09 -16.22
C LYS A 127 -4.11 5.09 -15.86
N LYS A 128 -4.28 6.36 -16.23
CA LYS A 128 -3.30 7.41 -15.98
C LYS A 128 -3.99 8.75 -15.78
N TYR A 129 -3.49 9.54 -14.85
CA TYR A 129 -3.91 10.92 -14.61
C TYR A 129 -2.68 11.80 -14.42
N GLU A 130 -2.70 13.01 -14.97
CA GLU A 130 -1.63 13.98 -14.79
C GLU A 130 -2.19 15.41 -14.76
N ASP A 131 -1.76 16.20 -13.78
CA ASP A 131 -1.94 17.64 -13.69
C ASP A 131 -0.64 18.33 -13.19
N GLU A 132 -0.73 19.61 -12.81
CA GLU A 132 0.41 20.38 -12.30
C GLU A 132 1.08 19.80 -11.03
N ASN A 133 0.30 19.10 -10.19
CA ASN A 133 0.68 18.63 -8.85
C ASN A 133 0.74 17.10 -8.76
N PHE A 134 -0.08 16.38 -9.53
CA PHE A 134 -0.27 14.94 -9.41
C PHE A 134 0.02 14.24 -10.72
N TYR A 135 0.81 13.17 -10.65
CA TYR A 135 0.93 12.13 -11.65
C TYR A 135 0.51 10.82 -11.00
N ILE A 136 -0.40 10.09 -11.64
CA ILE A 136 -0.86 8.79 -11.15
C ILE A 136 -0.91 7.84 -12.34
N GLU A 137 -0.30 6.67 -12.19
CA GLU A 137 -0.29 5.61 -13.19
C GLU A 137 -0.72 4.30 -12.53
N ILE A 138 -1.72 3.65 -13.12
CA ILE A 138 -2.11 2.28 -12.83
C ILE A 138 -1.51 1.40 -13.92
N PHE A 139 -0.47 0.67 -13.59
CA PHE A 139 0.12 -0.30 -14.49
C PHE A 139 -0.68 -1.60 -14.42
N ILE A 140 -1.32 -1.99 -15.54
CA ILE A 140 -2.02 -3.27 -15.61
C ILE A 140 -1.02 -4.38 -15.89
N GLY A 141 -0.64 -5.12 -14.84
CA GLY A 141 0.34 -6.20 -14.94
C GLY A 141 0.94 -6.58 -13.59
N ASP A 142 1.94 -7.47 -13.65
CA ASP A 142 2.59 -8.02 -12.46
C ASP A 142 3.45 -6.96 -11.74
N ALA A 143 3.22 -6.80 -10.44
CA ALA A 143 3.95 -5.86 -9.60
C ALA A 143 5.46 -6.14 -9.55
N ARG A 144 5.88 -7.41 -9.57
CA ARG A 144 7.29 -7.80 -9.56
C ARG A 144 7.98 -7.46 -10.88
N GLU A 145 7.27 -7.59 -12.00
CA GLU A 145 7.78 -7.12 -13.30
C GLU A 145 7.91 -5.60 -13.33
N TYR A 146 6.88 -4.90 -12.83
CA TYR A 146 6.87 -3.44 -12.79
C TYR A 146 8.06 -2.87 -12.01
N ILE A 147 8.30 -3.39 -10.80
CA ILE A 147 9.41 -2.93 -9.93
C ILE A 147 10.76 -3.06 -10.63
N LYS A 148 11.00 -4.17 -11.33
CA LYS A 148 12.27 -4.42 -12.04
C LYS A 148 12.49 -3.51 -13.24
N GLN A 149 11.41 -3.02 -13.85
CA GLN A 149 11.46 -2.13 -15.01
C GLN A 149 11.47 -0.65 -14.61
N PHE A 150 11.19 -0.33 -13.35
CA PHE A 150 11.12 1.05 -12.89
C PHE A 150 12.52 1.70 -12.85
N HIS A 151 12.71 2.77 -13.63
CA HIS A 151 14.01 3.41 -13.82
C HIS A 151 14.35 4.50 -12.79
N HIS A 152 13.45 4.80 -11.86
CA HIS A 152 13.66 5.78 -10.80
C HIS A 152 13.67 5.08 -9.43
N THR A 153 13.74 5.87 -8.37
CA THR A 153 13.62 5.37 -6.99
C THR A 153 12.41 5.97 -6.30
N PHE A 154 11.80 5.17 -5.44
CA PHE A 154 10.65 5.54 -4.63
C PHE A 154 11.07 6.21 -3.32
N ASP A 155 10.31 7.22 -2.93
CA ASP A 155 10.39 7.85 -1.61
C ASP A 155 9.55 7.08 -0.59
N ILE A 156 8.47 6.47 -1.06
CA ILE A 156 7.47 5.75 -0.27
C ILE A 156 7.05 4.48 -1.02
N VAL A 157 6.92 3.37 -0.30
CA VAL A 157 6.30 2.13 -0.80
C VAL A 157 5.16 1.75 0.13
N TYR A 158 3.96 1.62 -0.41
CA TYR A 158 2.83 0.99 0.27
C TYR A 158 2.80 -0.47 -0.16
N GLN A 159 3.23 -1.35 0.73
CA GLN A 159 3.11 -2.80 0.56
C GLN A 159 1.74 -3.25 1.09
N ASP A 160 0.75 -3.28 0.20
CA ASP A 160 -0.65 -3.54 0.53
C ASP A 160 -1.30 -4.61 -0.38
N ALA A 161 -0.56 -5.70 -0.60
CA ALA A 161 -1.12 -6.89 -1.23
C ALA A 161 -2.04 -7.66 -0.26
N PHE A 162 -2.85 -8.59 -0.79
CA PHE A 162 -3.51 -9.62 0.02
C PHE A 162 -2.50 -10.37 0.90
N SER A 163 -2.98 -10.94 2.01
CA SER A 163 -2.11 -11.38 3.11
C SER A 163 -1.04 -12.39 2.67
N PRO A 164 0.07 -12.52 3.42
CA PRO A 164 1.14 -13.47 3.07
C PRO A 164 0.71 -14.93 2.90
N ASN A 165 -0.41 -15.33 3.50
CA ASN A 165 -0.96 -16.67 3.33
C ASN A 165 -1.77 -16.80 2.04
N THR A 166 -2.39 -15.71 1.61
CA THR A 166 -3.30 -15.62 0.47
C THR A 166 -2.56 -15.33 -0.84
N ASN A 167 -1.60 -14.40 -0.82
CA ASN A 167 -0.82 -14.02 -1.98
C ASN A 167 0.69 -14.00 -1.68
N PRO A 168 1.31 -15.16 -1.38
CA PRO A 168 2.65 -15.24 -0.81
C PRO A 168 3.77 -14.66 -1.70
N ILE A 169 3.57 -14.62 -3.02
CA ILE A 169 4.59 -14.19 -3.99
C ILE A 169 4.98 -12.70 -3.84
N LEU A 170 4.10 -11.88 -3.26
CA LEU A 170 4.35 -10.47 -2.93
C LEU A 170 4.85 -10.27 -1.49
N TRP A 171 5.40 -11.31 -0.87
CA TRP A 171 5.94 -11.26 0.50
C TRP A 171 7.25 -12.01 0.68
N THR A 172 7.87 -12.44 -0.42
CA THR A 172 9.13 -13.19 -0.37
C THR A 172 10.31 -12.27 -0.10
N LYS A 173 11.40 -12.88 0.38
CA LYS A 173 12.68 -12.20 0.54
C LYS A 173 13.18 -11.63 -0.79
N GLU A 174 13.07 -12.39 -1.88
CA GLU A 174 13.50 -11.96 -3.22
C GLU A 174 12.66 -10.79 -3.73
N TYR A 175 11.36 -10.77 -3.46
CA TYR A 175 10.51 -9.63 -3.76
C TYR A 175 10.90 -8.38 -2.96
N PHE A 176 11.15 -8.51 -1.65
CA PHE A 176 11.59 -7.37 -0.85
C PHE A 176 13.01 -6.90 -1.19
N TYR A 177 13.85 -7.76 -1.77
CA TYR A 177 15.13 -7.36 -2.35
C TYR A 177 14.92 -6.40 -3.53
N ASP A 178 14.03 -6.75 -4.47
CA ASP A 178 13.70 -5.89 -5.61
C ASP A 178 13.14 -4.54 -5.13
N ILE A 179 12.29 -4.53 -4.09
CA ILE A 179 11.81 -3.30 -3.47
C ILE A 179 12.94 -2.48 -2.86
N ALA A 180 13.85 -3.11 -2.11
CA ALA A 180 14.98 -2.41 -1.50
C ALA A 180 15.84 -1.70 -2.55
N MET A 181 16.00 -2.30 -3.72
CA MET A 181 16.74 -1.71 -4.84
C MET A 181 16.01 -0.57 -5.54
N ALA A 182 14.68 -0.58 -5.52
CA ALA A 182 13.87 0.51 -6.04
C ALA A 182 13.59 1.61 -5.01
N LEU A 183 13.97 1.45 -3.74
CA LEU A 183 13.73 2.42 -2.67
C LEU A 183 14.92 3.34 -2.47
N LYS A 184 14.69 4.64 -2.24
CA LYS A 184 15.73 5.56 -1.78
C LYS A 184 16.25 5.15 -0.41
N GLU A 185 17.48 5.52 -0.07
CA GLU A 185 18.05 5.27 1.26
C GLU A 185 17.20 5.88 2.39
N ASP A 186 16.66 7.09 2.17
CA ASP A 186 15.75 7.75 3.11
C ASP A 186 14.28 7.31 2.93
N GLY A 187 14.02 6.34 2.06
CA GLY A 187 12.70 5.85 1.71
C GLY A 187 12.05 5.07 2.85
N ILE A 188 10.72 5.05 2.84
CA ILE A 188 9.92 4.39 3.87
C ILE A 188 8.94 3.42 3.21
N LEU A 189 8.95 2.18 3.67
CA LEU A 189 7.95 1.17 3.34
C LEU A 189 6.94 1.04 4.47
N SER A 190 5.65 0.94 4.13
CA SER A 190 4.58 0.61 5.07
C SER A 190 3.84 -0.65 4.66
N THR A 191 3.36 -1.42 5.64
CA THR A 191 2.43 -2.53 5.42
C THR A 191 1.55 -2.75 6.64
N TYR A 192 0.29 -3.13 6.44
CA TYR A 192 -0.59 -3.54 7.54
C TYR A 192 -0.09 -4.83 8.21
N SER A 193 0.68 -5.66 7.51
CA SER A 193 1.09 -6.97 7.99
C SER A 193 2.10 -6.85 9.14
N THR A 194 1.84 -7.58 10.23
CA THR A 194 2.79 -7.78 11.34
C THR A 194 3.34 -9.20 11.36
N ALA A 195 3.14 -9.98 10.30
CA ALA A 195 3.58 -11.36 10.22
C ALA A 195 5.10 -11.45 10.39
N LEU A 196 5.56 -12.41 11.20
CA LEU A 196 6.98 -12.57 11.48
C LEU A 196 7.77 -12.95 10.21
N LYS A 197 7.21 -13.78 9.31
CA LYS A 197 7.85 -14.12 8.03
C LYS A 197 8.09 -12.88 7.16
N THR A 198 7.11 -11.98 7.06
CA THR A 198 7.24 -10.70 6.34
C THR A 198 8.35 -9.84 6.94
N ARG A 199 8.37 -9.69 8.28
CA ARG A 199 9.41 -8.92 8.96
C ARG A 199 10.80 -9.54 8.80
N LEU A 200 10.91 -10.86 8.74
CA LEU A 200 12.18 -11.52 8.45
C LEU A 200 12.64 -11.25 7.02
N ALA A 201 11.73 -11.29 6.05
CA ALA A 201 12.04 -11.01 4.66
C ALA A 201 12.55 -9.56 4.48
N LEU A 202 11.93 -8.59 5.16
CA LEU A 202 12.43 -7.22 5.24
C LEU A 202 13.79 -7.14 5.95
N TYR A 203 13.93 -7.77 7.12
CA TYR A 203 15.15 -7.71 7.93
C TYR A 203 16.37 -8.29 7.19
N GLU A 204 16.20 -9.41 6.49
CA GLU A 204 17.26 -10.03 5.67
C GLU A 204 17.64 -9.17 4.46
N ASN A 205 16.80 -8.21 4.07
CA ASN A 205 17.07 -7.18 3.07
C ASN A 205 17.53 -5.84 3.69
N ASN A 206 18.11 -5.88 4.89
CA ASN A 206 18.72 -4.75 5.59
C ASN A 206 17.76 -3.62 6.01
N PHE A 207 16.45 -3.87 6.02
CA PHE A 207 15.52 -2.90 6.58
C PHE A 207 15.59 -2.87 8.11
N PHE A 208 15.62 -1.67 8.67
CA PHE A 208 15.20 -1.42 10.05
C PHE A 208 13.68 -1.50 10.12
N ILE A 209 13.15 -2.17 11.15
CA ILE A 209 11.73 -2.51 11.25
C ILE A 209 11.14 -1.86 12.48
N TYR A 210 10.01 -1.18 12.31
CA TYR A 210 9.35 -0.41 13.33
C TYR A 210 7.90 -0.84 13.50
N LEU A 211 7.43 -0.75 14.74
CA LEU A 211 6.03 -0.96 15.07
C LEU A 211 5.26 0.36 14.90
N ASN A 212 4.36 0.40 13.92
CA ASN A 212 3.36 1.46 13.86
C ASN A 212 2.17 1.06 14.72
N ARG A 213 1.91 1.87 15.75
CA ARG A 213 0.86 1.67 16.74
C ARG A 213 0.17 2.99 17.00
N GLY A 214 -1.11 2.96 17.31
CA GLY A 214 -1.86 4.13 17.70
C GLY A 214 -3.24 3.74 18.23
N GLU A 215 -4.09 4.73 18.36
CA GLU A 215 -5.45 4.53 18.86
C GLU A 215 -6.32 3.87 17.79
N ASN A 216 -7.10 2.86 18.20
CA ASN A 216 -8.19 2.30 17.39
C ASN A 216 -7.81 1.69 16.03
N PHE A 217 -6.55 1.30 15.83
CA PHE A 217 -6.17 0.41 14.73
C PHE A 217 -5.23 -0.69 15.19
N ARG A 218 -5.30 -1.84 14.51
CA ARG A 218 -4.34 -2.93 14.74
C ARG A 218 -2.93 -2.49 14.32
N ASN A 219 -1.94 -2.89 15.11
CA ASN A 219 -0.54 -2.60 14.81
C ASN A 219 -0.18 -2.93 13.35
N ALA A 220 0.72 -2.14 12.79
CA ALA A 220 1.25 -2.28 11.44
C ALA A 220 2.79 -2.28 11.47
N THR A 221 3.41 -2.48 10.32
CA THR A 221 4.87 -2.46 10.17
C THR A 221 5.29 -1.27 9.31
N ILE A 222 6.31 -0.56 9.77
CA ILE A 222 7.05 0.43 8.99
C ILE A 222 8.48 -0.09 8.84
N ALA A 223 9.08 0.11 7.68
CA ALA A 223 10.44 -0.30 7.39
C ALA A 223 11.19 0.81 6.65
N SER A 224 12.50 0.94 6.91
CA SER A 224 13.37 1.87 6.20
C SER A 224 14.79 1.30 6.10
N LEU A 225 15.54 1.72 5.08
CA LEU A 225 16.95 1.35 4.89
C LEU A 225 17.88 2.15 5.81
N GLN A 226 17.36 3.19 6.47
CA GLN A 226 18.06 3.96 7.50
C GLN A 226 17.27 4.00 8.82
N PRO A 227 17.95 4.27 9.96
CA PRO A 227 17.28 4.42 11.24
C PRO A 227 16.24 5.55 11.26
N LEU A 228 15.09 5.32 11.92
CA LEU A 228 14.03 6.31 12.16
C LEU A 228 13.95 6.57 13.68
N ASN A 229 13.96 7.84 14.08
CA ASN A 229 14.06 8.21 15.50
C ASN A 229 12.72 8.16 16.25
N ASP A 230 11.59 8.34 15.54
CA ASP A 230 10.28 8.58 16.17
C ASP A 230 9.41 7.33 16.31
N LEU A 231 9.93 6.16 15.92
CA LEU A 231 9.19 4.91 15.96
C LEU A 231 9.89 3.87 16.82
N LYS A 232 9.09 3.02 17.48
CA LYS A 232 9.63 1.92 18.28
C LYS A 232 10.15 0.83 17.35
N GLU A 233 11.47 0.65 17.31
CA GLU A 233 12.10 -0.45 16.58
C GLU A 233 11.66 -1.81 17.14
N VAL A 234 11.44 -2.77 16.24
CA VAL A 234 11.16 -4.16 16.56
C VAL A 234 12.50 -4.88 16.73
N ASP A 235 12.74 -5.45 17.90
CA ASP A 235 13.94 -6.26 18.15
C ASP A 235 13.89 -7.59 17.38
N MET A 236 14.32 -7.54 16.11
CA MET A 236 14.32 -8.70 15.22
C MET A 236 15.29 -9.79 15.69
N LYS A 237 16.42 -9.42 16.32
CA LYS A 237 17.39 -10.38 16.87
C LYS A 237 16.74 -11.22 17.98
N HIS A 238 16.01 -10.57 18.89
CA HIS A 238 15.24 -11.27 19.91
C HIS A 238 14.13 -12.13 19.29
N LYS A 239 13.39 -11.62 18.31
CA LYS A 239 12.34 -12.40 17.62
C LYS A 239 12.88 -13.66 16.95
N ILE A 240 14.03 -13.57 16.27
CA ILE A 240 14.72 -14.71 15.65
C ILE A 240 15.15 -15.72 16.72
N LYS A 241 15.77 -15.25 17.82
CA LYS A 241 16.19 -16.11 18.92
C LYS A 241 15.02 -16.89 19.53
N CYS A 242 13.85 -16.27 19.67
CA CYS A 242 12.64 -16.91 20.19
C CYS A 242 11.96 -17.86 19.19
N ASN A 243 12.29 -17.79 17.90
CA ASN A 243 11.64 -18.57 16.84
C ASN A 243 12.72 -19.16 15.89
N PRO A 244 13.60 -20.06 16.35
CA PRO A 244 14.78 -20.47 15.58
C PRO A 244 14.49 -21.22 14.27
N HIS A 245 13.27 -21.73 14.10
CA HIS A 245 12.88 -22.51 12.92
C HIS A 245 12.08 -21.69 11.89
N ILE A 246 11.68 -20.46 12.23
CA ILE A 246 10.92 -19.64 11.30
C ILE A 246 11.87 -19.00 10.28
N LYS A 247 11.47 -19.01 9.02
CA LYS A 247 12.19 -18.42 7.89
C LYS A 247 11.28 -17.42 7.18
N PRO A 248 11.85 -16.43 6.47
CA PRO A 248 11.07 -15.63 5.53
C PRO A 248 10.43 -16.53 4.47
N LEU A 249 9.38 -16.04 3.81
CA LEU A 249 8.91 -16.67 2.58
C LEU A 249 9.99 -16.48 1.49
N MET A 250 10.17 -17.49 0.65
CA MET A 250 11.14 -17.47 -0.44
C MET A 250 10.46 -17.88 -1.74
N ASP A 251 10.92 -17.34 -2.86
CA ASP A 251 10.37 -17.67 -4.18
C ASP A 251 10.42 -19.16 -4.49
N CYS A 252 11.45 -19.88 -4.03
CA CYS A 252 11.59 -21.32 -4.28
C CYS A 252 10.61 -22.20 -3.50
N GLU A 253 9.83 -21.63 -2.58
CA GLU A 253 8.87 -22.33 -1.72
C GLU A 253 7.40 -22.11 -2.15
N ILE A 254 7.16 -21.31 -3.20
CA ILE A 254 5.84 -20.89 -3.68
C ILE A 254 5.55 -21.51 -5.06
#